data_AF-A0A833ANK6-F1
#
_entry.id   AF-A0A833ANK6-F1
#
_cell.length_a   1.000
_cell.length_b   1.000
_cell.length_c   1.000
_cell.angle_alpha   90.00
_cell.angle_beta   90.00
_cell.angle_gamma   90.00
#
_symmetry.space_group_name_H-M   'P 1'
#
loop_
_entity.id
_entity.type
_entity.pdbx_description
1 polymer ?
#
loop_
_entity_poly.entity_id
_entity_poly.type
_entity_poly.pdbx_seq_one_letter_code
_entity_poly.pdbx_strand_id
1 'polypeptide(L)' 'ERIRRPKAGLPLVTIERGACGGCYTNIPPQRIMEVRESDRLILCEHCGRILYWQDEEELTIK' A
#
# COMPACT_ATOMS: atom_id res chain seq x y z
N GLU A 1 -9.74 -18.76 -20.42
CA GLU A 1 -8.72 -17.78 -19.98
C GLU A 1 -9.41 -16.58 -19.34
N ARG A 2 -9.22 -16.31 -18.03
CA ARG A 2 -9.86 -15.18 -17.34
C ARG A 2 -8.83 -14.07 -17.17
N ILE A 3 -8.73 -13.21 -18.17
CA ILE A 3 -7.99 -11.95 -18.08
C ILE A 3 -8.72 -11.10 -17.04
N ARG A 4 -8.21 -11.09 -15.80
CA ARG A 4 -8.71 -10.20 -14.75
C ARG A 4 -8.40 -8.77 -15.18
N ARG A 5 -9.42 -8.03 -15.62
CA ARG A 5 -9.32 -6.59 -15.83
C ARG A 5 -8.73 -5.96 -14.56
N PRO A 6 -7.65 -5.16 -14.66
CA PRO A 6 -7.20 -4.40 -13.51
C PRO A 6 -8.35 -3.48 -13.08
N LYS A 7 -8.76 -3.59 -11.82
CA LYS A 7 -9.78 -2.70 -11.26
C LYS A 7 -9.20 -1.30 -11.27
N ALA A 8 -9.60 -0.48 -12.24
CA ALA A 8 -9.30 0.94 -12.28
C ALA A 8 -9.95 1.60 -11.04
N GLY A 9 -9.11 1.86 -10.05
CA GLY A 9 -9.41 2.48 -8.78
C GLY A 9 -8.08 2.80 -8.12
N LEU A 10 -8.02 3.87 -7.33
CA LEU A 10 -6.80 4.47 -6.77
C LEU A 10 -5.75 3.39 -6.42
N PRO A 11 -4.59 3.39 -7.12
CA PRO A 11 -3.55 2.38 -6.90
C PRO A 11 -2.84 2.56 -5.55
N LEU A 12 -3.05 3.70 -4.89
CA LEU A 12 -2.49 4.08 -3.60
C LEU A 12 -3.44 3.67 -2.48
N VAL A 13 -2.96 2.89 -1.51
CA VAL A 13 -3.69 2.49 -0.30
C VAL A 13 -2.76 2.55 0.91
N THR A 14 -3.30 2.87 2.09
CA THR A 14 -2.52 2.89 3.34
C THR A 14 -2.45 1.51 3.97
N ILE A 15 -1.56 1.36 4.95
CA ILE A 15 -1.53 0.19 5.84
C ILE A 15 -2.45 0.46 7.03
N GLU A 16 -3.51 -0.32 7.14
CA GLU A 16 -4.48 -0.23 8.24
C GLU A 16 -4.32 -1.44 9.16
N ARG A 17 -3.93 -1.21 10.42
CA ARG A 17 -3.78 -2.27 11.44
C ARG A 17 -2.88 -3.44 11.02
N GLY A 18 -1.88 -3.16 10.18
CA GLY A 18 -0.97 -4.18 9.64
C GLY A 18 -1.52 -4.94 8.44
N ALA A 19 -2.64 -4.52 7.86
CA ALA A 19 -3.19 -5.07 6.63
C ALA A 19 -3.20 -4.02 5.50
N CYS A 20 -3.22 -4.50 4.26
CA CYS A 20 -3.38 -3.65 3.08
C CYS A 20 -4.80 -3.07 3.04
N GLY A 21 -4.96 -1.73 3.01
CA GLY A 21 -6.26 -1.07 2.94
C GLY A 21 -7.10 -1.40 1.69
N GLY A 22 -6.49 -2.02 0.66
CA GLY A 22 -7.20 -2.40 -0.57
C GLY A 22 -7.61 -3.87 -0.68
N CYS A 23 -6.92 -4.80 -0.03
CA CYS A 23 -7.24 -6.23 -0.10
C CYS A 23 -7.41 -6.89 1.28
N TYR A 24 -7.24 -6.11 2.35
CA TYR A 24 -7.34 -6.53 3.76
C TYR A 24 -6.49 -7.75 4.10
N THR A 25 -5.45 -8.01 3.32
CA THR A 25 -4.51 -9.09 3.59
C THR A 25 -3.47 -8.60 4.57
N ASN A 26 -3.12 -9.47 5.51
CA ASN A 26 -2.13 -9.19 6.54
C ASN A 26 -0.74 -9.03 5.91
N ILE A 27 -0.07 -7.93 6.21
CA ILE A 27 1.27 -7.61 5.72
C ILE A 27 2.27 -8.08 6.79
N PRO A 28 3.36 -8.77 6.41
CA PRO A 28 4.36 -9.20 7.38
C PRO A 28 4.96 -7.98 8.12
N PRO A 29 5.24 -8.10 9.44
CA PRO A 29 5.67 -6.97 10.26
C PRO A 29 6.99 -6.35 9.77
N GLN A 30 7.90 -7.14 9.19
CA GLN A 30 9.13 -6.64 8.57
C GLN A 30 8.84 -5.62 7.46
N ARG A 31 7.88 -5.92 6.58
CA ARG A 31 7.47 -4.99 5.52
C ARG A 31 6.81 -3.74 6.06
N ILE A 32 6.01 -3.87 7.13
CA ILE A 32 5.40 -2.70 7.78
C ILE A 32 6.49 -1.79 8.35
N MET A 33 7.53 -2.36 8.96
CA MET A 33 8.70 -1.59 9.42
C MET A 33 9.42 -0.93 8.24
N GLU A 34 9.65 -1.65 7.14
CA GLU A 34 10.26 -1.06 5.93
C GLU A 34 9.43 0.10 5.36
N VAL A 35 8.10 -0.03 5.31
CA VAL A 35 7.20 1.05 4.85
C VAL A 35 7.26 2.25 5.79
N ARG A 36 7.41 2.03 7.10
CA ARG A 36 7.50 3.08 8.12
C ARG A 36 8.86 3.77 8.17
N GLU A 37 9.95 3.02 8.02
CA GLU A 37 11.31 3.55 8.15
C GLU A 37 11.86 4.14 6.85
N SER A 38 11.47 3.59 5.70
CA SER A 38 12.11 3.94 4.43
C SER A 38 11.44 5.12 3.72
N ASP A 39 10.24 5.54 4.14
CA ASP A 39 9.39 6.51 3.42
C ASP A 39 9.23 6.14 1.93
N ARG A 40 9.33 4.85 1.62
CA ARG A 40 9.29 4.34 0.25
C ARG A 40 7.90 3.84 -0.08
N LEU A 41 7.51 4.06 -1.32
CA LEU A 41 6.35 3.42 -1.94
C LEU A 41 6.65 1.91 -2.09
N ILE A 42 5.92 1.06 -1.36
CA ILE A 42 6.07 -0.40 -1.42
C ILE A 42 4.83 -0.99 -2.07
N LEU A 43 4.95 -2.08 -2.82
CA LEU A 43 3.80 -2.77 -3.39
C LEU A 43 3.29 -3.86 -2.45
N CYS A 44 1.97 -4.00 -2.35
CA CYS A 44 1.32 -5.11 -1.68
C CYS A 44 1.57 -6.39 -2.48
N GLU A 45 2.17 -7.40 -1.85
CA GLU A 45 2.52 -8.69 -2.48
C GLU A 45 1.29 -9.50 -2.93
N HIS A 46 0.10 -9.20 -2.39
CA HIS A 46 -1.12 -9.93 -2.70
C HIS A 46 -1.94 -9.32 -3.85
N CYS A 47 -2.02 -7.98 -3.90
CA CYS A 47 -2.88 -7.29 -4.86
C CYS A 47 -2.15 -6.33 -5.79
N GLY A 48 -0.85 -6.10 -5.58
CA GLY A 48 -0.02 -5.21 -6.39
C GLY A 48 -0.34 -3.72 -6.22
N ARG A 49 -1.14 -3.33 -5.22
CA ARG A 49 -1.39 -1.91 -4.90
C ARG A 49 -0.21 -1.29 -4.19
N ILE A 50 0.00 0.00 -4.41
CA ILE A 50 1.04 0.79 -3.76
C ILE A 50 0.58 1.10 -2.34
N LEU A 51 1.30 0.54 -1.38
CA LEU A 51 1.27 0.87 0.03
C LEU A 51 2.11 2.12 0.26
N TYR A 52 1.48 3.13 0.84
CA TYR A 52 2.17 4.31 1.32
C TYR A 52 1.95 4.46 2.82
N TRP A 53 3.00 4.90 3.52
CA TRP A 53 2.86 5.42 4.87
C TRP A 53 2.44 6.87 4.75
N GLN A 54 1.38 7.29 5.44
CA GLN A 54 1.12 8.72 5.60
C GLN A 54 2.10 9.23 6.65
N ASP A 55 3.29 9.61 6.22
CA ASP A 55 4.03 10.61 6.96
C ASP A 55 3.36 11.96 6.69
N GLU A 56 3.10 12.73 7.74
CA GLU A 56 2.24 13.93 7.70
C GLU A 56 2.85 15.06 6.84
N GLU A 57 4.06 14.86 6.30
CA GLU A 57 4.91 15.87 5.65
C GLU A 57 4.69 16.07 4.13
N GLU A 58 3.99 15.18 3.41
CA GLU A 58 3.88 15.26 1.93
C GLU A 58 2.48 15.56 1.36
N LEU A 59 1.55 16.12 2.16
CA LEU A 59 0.30 16.68 1.60
C LEU A 59 0.45 18.10 1.03
N THR A 60 1.67 18.62 0.93
CA THR A 60 1.97 19.87 0.20
C THR A 60 2.10 19.63 -1.30
N ILE A 61 1.06 19.07 -1.94
CA ILE A 61 0.82 19.41 -3.34
C ILE A 61 0.35 20.88 -3.33
N LYS A 62 1.30 21.82 -3.43
CA LYS A 62 1.02 23.22 -3.76
C LYS A 62 0.35 23.35 -5.12
#